data_AF-A0A0C4DIQ4-F1
#
_entry.id   AF-A0A0C4DIQ4-F1
#
_cell.length_a   1.000
_cell.length_b   1.000
_cell.length_c   1.000
_cell.angle_alpha   90.00
_cell.angle_beta   90.00
_cell.angle_gamma   90.00
#
_symmetry.space_group_name_H-M   'P 1'
#
loop_
_entity.id
_entity.type
_entity.pdbx_description
1 polymer ?
#
loop_
_entity_poly.entity_id
_entity_poly.type
_entity_poly.pdbx_seq_one_letter_code
_entity_poly.pdbx_strand_id
1 'polypeptide(L)'
;MALTATATQNVIVDIRHNLGMDNCQAFSQSFNRPNLHYEVEVQTSWQQGQVKIVVATIAFGMGIDKPDISMLNRITAFCNNKSNCQRVKILRYFGEDFTAAQCRKTCDNCKAGLIFEQREFSEYAIAAIRVIQAQRRITAVQCANILIGRKYPPYEARHSDDWYGMAKSLKKHKLVRVLDKLLAEKAFHENNQVGNHGMAIQYLKLGSIYRLFLSGQRKLMLSIQVPEVGATNKSSKPPSKQASKKPKD
;
A
#
# COMPACT_ATOMS: atom_id res chain seq x y z
N MET A 1 -16.39 33.28 17.59
CA MET A 1 -16.56 32.37 16.44
C MET A 1 -15.28 31.57 16.29
N ALA A 2 -15.37 30.24 16.24
CA ALA A 2 -14.22 29.35 16.04
C ALA A 2 -14.38 28.61 14.70
N LEU A 3 -13.30 28.49 13.93
CA LEU A 3 -13.29 27.86 12.61
C LEU A 3 -12.21 26.78 12.59
N THR A 4 -12.56 25.58 12.12
CA THR A 4 -11.64 24.47 11.95
C THR A 4 -12.03 23.66 10.71
N ALA A 5 -11.04 23.23 9.95
CA ALA A 5 -11.27 22.46 8.72
C ALA A 5 -11.24 20.95 8.95
N THR A 6 -10.58 20.45 9.99
CA THR A 6 -10.24 19.01 10.15
C THR A 6 -10.53 18.45 11.54
N ALA A 7 -11.21 19.19 12.42
CA ALA A 7 -11.49 18.71 13.78
C ALA A 7 -12.47 17.54 13.76
N THR A 8 -12.07 16.43 14.37
CA THR A 8 -12.97 15.29 14.66
C THR A 8 -13.91 15.64 15.81
N GLN A 9 -14.98 14.87 16.01
CA GLN A 9 -16.00 15.15 17.03
C GLN A 9 -15.41 15.32 18.43
N ASN A 10 -14.44 14.47 18.82
CA ASN A 10 -13.77 14.57 20.12
C ASN A 10 -12.99 15.88 20.24
N VAL A 11 -12.26 16.27 19.20
CA VAL A 11 -11.52 17.54 19.17
C VAL A 11 -12.45 18.73 19.24
N ILE A 12 -13.62 18.67 18.60
CA ILE A 12 -14.64 19.73 18.69
C ILE A 12 -15.15 19.86 20.14
N VAL A 13 -15.44 18.75 20.81
CA VAL A 13 -15.86 18.75 22.22
C VAL A 13 -14.79 19.38 23.11
N ASP A 14 -13.53 19.00 22.93
CA ASP A 14 -12.40 19.55 23.69
C ASP A 14 -12.20 21.05 23.46
N ILE A 15 -12.28 21.51 22.20
CA ILE A 15 -12.19 22.93 21.85
C ILE A 15 -13.31 23.73 22.53
N ARG A 16 -14.55 23.21 22.51
CA ARG A 16 -15.69 23.87 23.15
C ARG A 16 -15.49 24.02 24.65
N HIS A 17 -15.05 22.96 25.30
CA HIS A 17 -14.78 22.96 26.74
C HIS A 17 -13.66 23.96 27.10
N ASN A 18 -12.51 23.86 26.41
CA ASN A 18 -11.34 24.69 26.71
C ASN A 18 -11.54 26.18 26.42
N LEU A 19 -12.38 26.51 25.44
CA LEU A 19 -12.72 27.90 25.11
C LEU A 19 -13.92 28.44 25.90
N GLY A 20 -14.51 27.65 26.81
CA GLY A 20 -15.72 28.03 27.55
C GLY A 20 -16.91 28.33 26.62
N MET A 21 -16.96 27.69 25.46
CA MET A 21 -18.00 27.90 24.43
C MET A 21 -19.21 26.99 24.66
N ASP A 22 -19.75 27.04 25.87
CA ASP A 22 -20.99 26.34 26.22
C ASP A 22 -22.17 26.96 25.44
N ASN A 23 -23.08 26.11 24.94
CA ASN A 23 -24.22 26.52 24.09
C ASN A 23 -23.91 27.21 22.75
N CYS A 24 -22.75 26.96 22.13
CA CYS A 24 -22.51 27.42 20.74
C CYS A 24 -23.20 26.55 19.67
N GLN A 25 -23.73 27.19 18.63
CA GLN A 25 -24.20 26.52 17.41
C GLN A 25 -23.00 25.92 16.65
N ALA A 26 -23.10 24.65 16.27
CA ALA A 26 -22.09 23.97 15.48
C ALA A 26 -22.61 23.72 14.07
N PHE A 27 -21.82 24.14 13.08
CA PHE A 27 -22.07 23.87 11.67
C PHE A 27 -20.93 23.03 11.13
N SER A 28 -21.26 21.93 10.47
CA SER A 28 -20.30 21.04 9.81
C SER A 28 -20.71 20.85 8.36
N GLN A 29 -19.73 20.78 7.46
CA GLN A 29 -19.92 20.40 6.07
C GLN A 29 -19.13 19.13 5.78
N SER A 30 -19.61 18.37 4.80
CA SER A 30 -18.91 17.16 4.36
C SER A 30 -17.56 17.50 3.72
N PHE A 31 -16.57 16.64 3.94
CA PHE A 31 -15.27 16.62 3.29
C PHE A 31 -15.35 16.17 1.82
N ASN A 32 -16.49 15.61 1.38
CA ASN A 32 -16.65 15.15 0.00
C ASN A 32 -16.66 16.31 -0.98
N ARG A 33 -15.69 16.30 -1.90
CA ARG A 33 -15.63 17.22 -3.04
C ARG A 33 -16.01 16.44 -4.31
N PRO A 34 -17.27 16.51 -4.78
CA PRO A 34 -17.74 15.70 -5.92
C PRO A 34 -17.05 16.08 -7.23
N ASN A 35 -16.49 17.29 -7.32
CA ASN A 35 -15.78 17.80 -8.47
C ASN A 35 -14.29 17.37 -8.56
N LEU A 36 -13.77 16.64 -7.56
CA LEU A 36 -12.39 16.14 -7.59
C LEU A 36 -12.31 14.73 -8.18
N HIS A 37 -11.29 14.46 -8.97
CA HIS A 37 -10.97 13.13 -9.47
C HIS A 37 -9.81 12.55 -8.67
N TYR A 38 -9.96 11.32 -8.17
CA TYR A 38 -8.93 10.65 -7.38
C TYR A 38 -8.26 9.53 -8.20
N GLU A 39 -6.93 9.60 -8.33
CA GLU A 39 -6.13 8.63 -9.07
C GLU A 39 -4.85 8.32 -8.27
N VAL A 40 -4.45 7.05 -8.24
CA VAL A 40 -3.15 6.64 -7.67
C VAL A 40 -2.26 6.11 -8.79
N GLU A 41 -1.26 6.91 -9.12
CA GLU A 41 -0.23 6.63 -10.11
C GLU A 41 1.10 6.24 -9.46
N VAL A 42 1.89 5.43 -10.17
CA VAL A 42 3.24 5.07 -9.73
C VAL A 42 4.19 6.20 -10.10
N GLN A 43 5.11 6.55 -9.20
CA GLN A 43 6.09 7.63 -9.39
C GLN A 43 6.90 7.51 -10.72
N THR A 44 7.08 6.30 -11.24
CA THR A 44 7.74 6.07 -12.53
C THR A 44 7.01 6.72 -13.71
N SER A 45 5.68 6.87 -13.66
CA SER A 45 4.90 7.55 -14.70
C SER A 45 5.23 9.05 -14.76
N TRP A 46 5.55 9.66 -13.61
CA TRP A 46 6.08 11.02 -13.57
C TRP A 46 7.51 11.09 -14.13
N GLN A 47 8.39 10.17 -13.74
CA GLN A 47 9.77 10.10 -14.26
C GLN A 47 9.83 9.91 -15.78
N GLN A 48 8.82 9.25 -16.36
CA GLN A 48 8.69 9.03 -17.80
C GLN A 48 7.99 10.18 -18.54
N GLY A 49 7.66 11.27 -17.85
CA GLY A 49 7.01 12.46 -18.43
C GLY A 49 5.53 12.27 -18.78
N GLN A 50 4.89 11.17 -18.35
CA GLN A 50 3.46 10.93 -18.59
C GLN A 50 2.57 11.79 -17.67
N VAL A 51 3.10 12.22 -16.53
CA VAL A 51 2.46 13.17 -15.61
C VAL A 51 3.23 14.49 -15.66
N LYS A 52 2.57 15.58 -16.07
CA LYS A 52 3.22 16.88 -16.29
C LYS A 52 3.48 17.66 -15.00
N ILE A 53 2.69 17.42 -13.95
CA ILE A 53 2.71 18.18 -12.70
C ILE A 53 2.54 17.21 -11.53
N VAL A 54 3.44 17.29 -10.55
CA VAL A 54 3.31 16.60 -9.25
C VAL A 54 3.09 17.66 -8.18
N VAL A 55 1.98 17.52 -7.45
CA VAL A 55 1.74 18.31 -6.24
C VAL A 55 2.01 17.39 -5.05
N ALA A 56 3.17 17.58 -4.42
CA ALA A 56 3.54 16.90 -3.18
C ALA A 56 3.20 17.83 -2.01
N THR A 57 2.67 17.27 -0.92
CA THR A 57 2.42 18.05 0.31
C THR A 57 3.72 18.33 1.04
N ILE A 58 3.74 19.45 1.76
CA ILE A 58 4.77 19.88 2.71
C ILE A 58 5.35 18.72 3.52
N ALA A 59 6.68 18.57 3.44
CA ALA A 59 7.45 17.97 4.51
C ALA A 59 7.07 18.66 5.83
N PHE A 60 6.96 17.89 6.92
CA PHE A 60 6.84 18.42 8.29
C PHE A 60 5.59 19.27 8.58
N GLY A 61 4.52 18.59 9.02
CA GLY A 61 3.56 19.18 9.96
C GLY A 61 4.14 19.12 11.38
N MET A 62 4.01 20.22 12.12
CA MET A 62 4.54 20.48 13.47
C MET A 62 4.59 19.25 14.39
N GLY A 63 5.77 18.95 14.94
CA GLY A 63 5.91 18.20 16.20
C GLY A 63 5.47 16.73 16.20
N ILE A 64 5.68 15.99 15.11
CA ILE A 64 5.50 14.53 15.16
C ILE A 64 6.73 13.90 15.80
N ASP A 65 6.67 13.68 17.11
CA ASP A 65 7.48 12.68 17.76
C ASP A 65 7.15 11.32 17.17
N LYS A 66 8.08 10.79 16.37
CA LYS A 66 8.07 9.47 15.73
C LYS A 66 6.97 9.33 14.67
N PRO A 67 7.29 8.98 13.40
CA PRO A 67 6.25 8.66 12.43
C PRO A 67 5.37 7.56 13.02
N ASP A 68 4.09 7.83 13.22
CA ASP A 68 3.14 6.78 13.56
C ASP A 68 3.11 5.82 12.37
N ILE A 69 3.85 4.71 12.51
CA ILE A 69 3.97 3.64 11.52
C ILE A 69 2.58 3.16 11.10
N SER A 70 1.58 3.28 11.98
CA SER A 70 0.17 3.01 11.67
C SER A 70 -0.37 3.92 10.56
N MET A 71 -0.07 5.22 10.60
CA MET A 71 -0.53 6.19 9.59
C MET A 71 0.18 5.97 8.24
N LEU A 72 1.48 5.69 8.25
CA LEU A 72 2.21 5.32 7.04
C LEU A 72 1.65 4.04 6.40
N ASN A 73 1.41 3.00 7.20
CA ASN A 73 0.80 1.76 6.72
C ASN A 73 -0.59 1.97 6.13
N ARG A 74 -1.38 2.90 6.68
CA ARG A 74 -2.69 3.27 6.12
C ARG A 74 -2.56 3.93 4.74
N ILE A 75 -1.60 4.83 4.55
CA ILE A 75 -1.34 5.48 3.25
C ILE A 75 -0.83 4.45 2.24
N THR A 76 0.11 3.57 2.61
CA THR A 76 0.59 2.49 1.75
C THR A 76 -0.57 1.55 1.35
N ALA A 77 -1.43 1.17 2.29
CA ALA A 77 -2.62 0.37 2.02
C ALA A 77 -3.68 1.10 1.18
N PHE A 78 -3.72 2.44 1.23
CA PHE A 78 -4.53 3.25 0.33
C PHE A 78 -3.98 3.17 -1.10
N CYS A 79 -2.69 3.47 -1.30
CA CYS A 79 -2.06 3.48 -2.62
C CYS A 79 -2.03 2.11 -3.30
N ASN A 80 -1.83 1.04 -2.54
CA ASN A 80 -1.79 -0.33 -3.07
C ASN A 80 -3.17 -0.94 -3.33
N ASN A 81 -4.26 -0.26 -2.98
CA ASN A 81 -5.60 -0.78 -3.16
C ASN A 81 -6.17 -0.36 -4.53
N LYS A 82 -6.47 -1.37 -5.34
CA LYS A 82 -7.06 -1.20 -6.67
C LYS A 82 -8.54 -1.61 -6.76
N SER A 83 -9.14 -2.05 -5.65
CA SER A 83 -10.47 -2.69 -5.65
C SER A 83 -11.56 -1.86 -4.98
N ASN A 84 -11.23 -1.14 -3.91
CA ASN A 84 -12.19 -0.33 -3.18
C ASN A 84 -12.21 1.11 -3.70
N CYS A 85 -13.38 1.73 -3.68
CA CYS A 85 -13.53 3.15 -3.99
C CYS A 85 -12.60 4.02 -3.13
N GLN A 86 -11.83 4.91 -3.76
CA GLN A 86 -10.91 5.80 -3.03
C GLN A 86 -11.66 6.76 -2.09
N ARG A 87 -12.79 7.32 -2.53
CA ARG A 87 -13.63 8.21 -1.70
C ARG A 87 -14.11 7.56 -0.42
N VAL A 88 -14.57 6.31 -0.50
CA VAL A 88 -15.03 5.56 0.69
C VAL A 88 -13.92 5.52 1.73
N LYS A 89 -12.66 5.30 1.33
CA LYS A 89 -11.53 5.25 2.27
C LYS A 89 -11.20 6.62 2.87
N ILE A 90 -11.17 7.66 2.06
CA ILE A 90 -10.85 9.02 2.50
C ILE A 90 -11.93 9.55 3.44
N LEU A 91 -13.20 9.42 3.05
CA LEU A 91 -14.33 9.93 3.83
C LEU A 91 -14.50 9.15 5.13
N ARG A 92 -14.32 7.81 5.10
CA ARG A 92 -14.27 7.01 6.33
C ARG A 92 -13.15 7.43 7.28
N TYR A 93 -12.00 7.87 6.78
CA TYR A 93 -10.92 8.39 7.64
C TYR A 93 -11.38 9.63 8.44
N PHE A 94 -12.22 10.47 7.83
CA PHE A 94 -12.86 11.62 8.50
C PHE A 94 -14.16 11.27 9.23
N GLY A 95 -14.50 9.97 9.35
CA GLY A 95 -15.71 9.52 10.04
C GLY A 95 -17.00 9.68 9.25
N GLU A 96 -16.92 9.92 7.94
CA GLU A 96 -18.11 10.02 7.08
C GLU A 96 -18.50 8.67 6.47
N ASP A 97 -19.80 8.39 6.50
CA ASP A 97 -20.40 7.25 5.82
C ASP A 97 -20.64 7.56 4.34
N PHE A 98 -19.82 6.94 3.50
CA PHE A 98 -19.90 7.05 2.04
C PHE A 98 -19.85 5.67 1.39
N THR A 99 -20.59 5.49 0.30
CA THR A 99 -20.68 4.24 -0.46
C THR A 99 -20.09 4.40 -1.86
N ALA A 100 -19.62 3.31 -2.45
CA ALA A 100 -19.05 3.35 -3.80
C ALA A 100 -20.07 3.82 -4.87
N ALA A 101 -21.37 3.57 -4.66
CA ALA A 101 -22.44 4.03 -5.53
C ALA A 101 -22.53 5.57 -5.60
N GLN A 102 -22.24 6.26 -4.49
CA GLN A 102 -22.23 7.72 -4.42
C GLN A 102 -21.01 8.35 -5.13
N CYS A 103 -19.97 7.56 -5.46
CA CYS A 103 -18.76 8.06 -6.12
C CYS A 103 -19.01 8.55 -7.56
N ARG A 104 -20.03 8.01 -8.25
CA ARG A 104 -20.33 8.34 -9.66
C ARG A 104 -19.10 8.21 -10.58
N LYS A 105 -18.28 7.17 -10.35
CA LYS A 105 -17.07 6.83 -11.12
C LYS A 105 -16.01 7.94 -11.25
N THR A 106 -15.94 8.86 -10.27
CA THR A 106 -14.93 9.93 -10.25
C THR A 106 -13.66 9.57 -9.47
N CYS A 107 -13.38 8.28 -9.26
CA CYS A 107 -12.06 7.78 -8.87
C CYS A 107 -11.63 6.63 -9.77
N ASP A 108 -10.33 6.43 -9.96
CA ASP A 108 -9.73 5.39 -10.82
C ASP A 108 -10.32 3.97 -10.59
N ASN A 109 -10.47 3.53 -9.34
CA ASN A 109 -10.93 2.18 -9.01
C ASN A 109 -12.39 1.97 -9.44
N CYS A 110 -13.26 2.96 -9.22
CA CYS A 110 -14.66 2.91 -9.69
C CYS A 110 -14.77 3.09 -11.20
N LYS A 111 -13.84 3.82 -11.83
CA LYS A 111 -13.79 4.01 -13.28
C LYS A 111 -13.35 2.73 -13.99
N ALA A 112 -12.38 2.00 -13.41
CA ALA A 112 -11.83 0.79 -13.99
C ALA A 112 -12.82 -0.39 -13.98
N GLY A 113 -13.78 -0.42 -13.04
CA GLY A 113 -14.85 -1.44 -13.00
C GLY A 113 -14.35 -2.87 -12.82
N LEU A 114 -13.14 -3.04 -12.29
CA LEU A 114 -12.46 -4.34 -12.22
C LEU A 114 -13.11 -5.27 -11.20
N ILE A 115 -13.26 -6.53 -11.59
CA ILE A 115 -13.73 -7.59 -10.69
C ILE A 115 -12.53 -8.18 -9.94
N PHE A 116 -12.68 -8.29 -8.62
CA PHE A 116 -11.67 -8.89 -7.74
C PHE A 116 -12.21 -10.11 -7.03
N GLU A 117 -11.40 -11.17 -7.01
CA GLU A 117 -11.67 -12.42 -6.31
C GLU A 117 -10.67 -12.59 -5.17
N GLN A 118 -11.09 -13.21 -4.07
CA GLN A 118 -10.20 -13.61 -2.98
C GLN A 118 -9.55 -14.95 -3.32
N ARG A 119 -8.23 -14.99 -3.39
CA ARG A 119 -7.47 -16.24 -3.52
C ARG A 119 -6.52 -16.44 -2.36
N GLU A 120 -6.28 -17.71 -2.05
CA GLU A 120 -5.38 -18.12 -0.99
C GLU A 120 -3.92 -18.08 -1.47
N PHE A 121 -3.04 -17.54 -0.62
CA PHE A 121 -1.59 -17.42 -0.83
C PHE A 121 -0.81 -17.90 0.41
N SER A 122 -1.42 -18.77 1.23
CA SER A 122 -0.87 -19.24 2.51
C SER A 122 0.49 -19.93 2.35
N GLU A 123 0.73 -20.62 1.24
CA GLU A 123 2.03 -21.25 0.94
C GLU A 123 3.18 -20.23 0.94
N TYR A 124 2.98 -19.07 0.32
CA TYR A 124 3.99 -18.02 0.25
C TYR A 124 4.16 -17.30 1.60
N ALA A 125 3.10 -17.25 2.42
CA ALA A 125 3.19 -16.74 3.78
C ALA A 125 4.11 -17.61 4.64
N ILE A 126 3.90 -18.93 4.59
CA ILE A 126 4.73 -19.91 5.30
C ILE A 126 6.18 -19.79 4.81
N ALA A 127 6.41 -19.77 3.49
CA ALA A 127 7.74 -19.62 2.93
C ALA A 127 8.43 -18.33 3.39
N ALA A 128 7.74 -17.19 3.35
CA ALA A 128 8.28 -15.91 3.81
C ALA A 128 8.63 -15.93 5.31
N ILE A 129 7.77 -16.51 6.15
CA ILE A 129 8.03 -16.69 7.58
C ILE A 129 9.30 -17.53 7.79
N ARG A 130 9.45 -18.64 7.06
CA ARG A 130 10.60 -19.54 7.16
C ARG A 130 11.90 -18.90 6.70
N VAL A 131 11.85 -18.11 5.62
CA VAL A 131 12.99 -17.28 5.21
C VAL A 131 13.37 -16.31 6.33
N ILE A 132 12.42 -15.54 6.89
CA ILE A 132 12.73 -14.60 7.97
C ILE A 132 13.27 -15.30 9.24
N GLN A 133 12.84 -16.54 9.52
CA GLN A 133 13.38 -17.36 10.62
C GLN A 133 14.84 -17.77 10.38
N ALA A 134 15.22 -18.07 9.14
CA ALA A 134 16.55 -18.55 8.80
C ALA A 134 17.59 -17.42 8.73
N GLN A 135 17.16 -16.19 8.41
CA GLN A 135 18.03 -15.05 8.14
C GLN A 135 18.21 -14.15 9.37
N ARG A 136 19.42 -13.65 9.61
CA ARG A 136 19.68 -12.74 10.74
C ARG A 136 19.01 -11.38 10.52
N ARG A 137 19.16 -10.82 9.32
CA ARG A 137 18.67 -9.50 8.90
C ARG A 137 18.29 -9.48 7.43
N ILE A 138 17.00 -9.31 7.15
CA ILE A 138 16.52 -9.29 5.78
C ILE A 138 15.51 -8.18 5.53
N THR A 139 15.59 -7.50 4.38
CA THR A 139 14.58 -6.52 3.94
C THR A 139 13.45 -7.21 3.16
N ALA A 140 12.29 -6.57 3.00
CA ALA A 140 11.19 -7.13 2.20
C ALA A 140 11.61 -7.45 0.76
N VAL A 141 12.42 -6.58 0.14
CA VAL A 141 12.93 -6.78 -1.22
C VAL A 141 13.87 -7.99 -1.29
N GLN A 142 14.72 -8.17 -0.29
CA GLN A 142 15.64 -9.31 -0.21
C GLN A 142 14.87 -10.62 0.04
N CYS A 143 13.88 -10.61 0.93
CA CYS A 143 13.00 -11.76 1.16
C CYS A 143 12.29 -12.16 -0.13
N ALA A 144 11.72 -11.19 -0.86
CA ALA A 144 11.09 -11.44 -2.15
C ALA A 144 12.08 -12.00 -3.18
N ASN A 145 13.33 -11.51 -3.19
CA ASN A 145 14.38 -12.00 -4.09
C ASN A 145 14.73 -13.48 -3.81
N ILE A 146 14.90 -13.88 -2.54
CA ILE A 146 15.19 -15.27 -2.16
C ILE A 146 14.05 -16.21 -2.60
N LEU A 147 12.82 -15.83 -2.30
CA LEU A 147 11.63 -16.62 -2.63
C LEU A 147 11.45 -16.81 -4.15
N ILE A 148 11.87 -15.87 -5.00
CA ILE A 148 11.87 -16.04 -6.47
C ILE A 148 13.14 -16.68 -7.03
N GLY A 149 14.10 -17.05 -6.17
CA GLY A 149 15.33 -17.75 -6.56
C GLY A 149 16.42 -16.81 -7.10
N ARG A 150 16.54 -15.61 -6.51
CA ARG A 150 17.66 -14.69 -6.72
C ARG A 150 18.60 -14.71 -5.52
N LYS A 151 19.83 -14.21 -5.72
CA LYS A 151 20.92 -14.24 -4.74
C LYS A 151 20.52 -13.75 -3.34
N TYR A 152 21.04 -14.44 -2.33
CA TYR A 152 21.01 -14.02 -0.93
C TYR A 152 21.83 -12.74 -0.72
N PRO A 153 21.53 -11.96 0.33
CA PRO A 153 22.41 -10.86 0.74
C PRO A 153 23.81 -11.39 1.05
N PRO A 154 24.90 -10.70 0.62
CA PRO A 154 26.27 -11.20 0.79
C PRO A 154 26.69 -11.45 2.25
N TYR A 155 26.01 -10.83 3.21
CA TYR A 155 26.32 -10.92 4.64
C TYR A 155 25.54 -12.03 5.37
N GLU A 156 24.67 -12.78 4.69
CA GLU A 156 23.94 -13.90 5.29
C GLU A 156 24.67 -15.21 5.00
N ALA A 157 25.17 -15.85 6.05
CA ALA A 157 25.87 -17.13 5.94
C ALA A 157 24.92 -18.35 5.92
N ARG A 158 23.68 -18.17 6.37
CA ARG A 158 22.67 -19.23 6.42
C ARG A 158 21.74 -19.09 5.23
N HIS A 159 21.60 -20.15 4.43
CA HIS A 159 20.63 -20.17 3.35
C HIS A 159 19.36 -20.89 3.80
N SER A 160 18.22 -20.42 3.28
CA SER A 160 16.91 -21.05 3.44
C SER A 160 16.62 -21.89 2.21
N ASP A 161 17.44 -22.91 1.96
CA ASP A 161 17.46 -23.64 0.69
C ASP A 161 16.12 -24.30 0.36
N ASP A 162 15.40 -24.84 1.36
CA ASP A 162 14.06 -25.42 1.21
C ASP A 162 13.02 -24.44 0.65
N TRP A 163 13.24 -23.12 0.82
CA TRP A 163 12.31 -22.07 0.44
C TRP A 163 12.86 -21.18 -0.68
N TYR A 164 14.08 -21.44 -1.15
CA TYR A 164 14.71 -20.72 -2.23
C TYR A 164 14.01 -21.02 -3.56
N GLY A 165 13.56 -19.97 -4.26
CA GLY A 165 12.89 -20.15 -5.55
C GLY A 165 11.49 -20.77 -5.49
N MET A 166 10.93 -21.01 -4.31
CA MET A 166 9.58 -21.57 -4.13
C MET A 166 8.50 -20.72 -4.83
N ALA A 167 8.70 -19.40 -4.93
CA ALA A 167 7.81 -18.46 -5.61
C ALA A 167 8.27 -18.06 -7.02
N LYS A 168 9.10 -18.87 -7.71
CA LYS A 168 9.64 -18.56 -9.05
C LYS A 168 8.55 -18.31 -10.11
N SER A 169 7.40 -18.96 -9.97
CA SER A 169 6.23 -18.80 -10.86
C SER A 169 5.50 -17.46 -10.64
N LEU A 170 5.69 -16.82 -9.48
CA LEU A 170 4.98 -15.61 -9.10
C LEU A 170 5.76 -14.36 -9.53
N LYS A 171 5.07 -13.40 -10.16
CA LYS A 171 5.66 -12.10 -10.48
C LYS A 171 6.05 -11.38 -9.19
N LYS A 172 7.25 -10.78 -9.15
CA LYS A 172 7.81 -10.11 -7.96
C LYS A 172 6.83 -9.13 -7.30
N HIS A 173 6.08 -8.33 -8.06
CA HIS A 173 5.11 -7.38 -7.49
C HIS A 173 3.96 -8.08 -6.73
N LYS A 174 3.52 -9.27 -7.16
CA LYS A 174 2.51 -10.05 -6.42
C LYS A 174 3.09 -10.56 -5.11
N LEU A 175 4.35 -10.96 -5.11
CA LEU A 175 5.04 -11.37 -3.89
C LEU A 175 5.28 -10.21 -2.92
N VAL A 176 5.58 -9.00 -3.42
CA VAL A 176 5.62 -7.81 -2.57
C VAL A 176 4.26 -7.56 -1.91
N ARG A 177 3.14 -7.71 -2.65
CA ARG A 177 1.79 -7.63 -2.07
C ARG A 177 1.52 -8.70 -0.99
N VAL A 178 2.09 -9.90 -1.12
CA VAL A 178 2.05 -10.93 -0.06
C VAL A 178 2.75 -10.42 1.20
N LEU A 179 3.98 -9.88 1.07
CA LEU A 179 4.74 -9.36 2.20
C LEU A 179 4.05 -8.15 2.85
N ASP A 180 3.53 -7.22 2.06
CA ASP A 180 2.78 -6.05 2.53
C ASP A 180 1.52 -6.46 3.31
N LYS A 181 0.82 -7.50 2.84
CA LYS A 181 -0.36 -8.04 3.53
C LYS A 181 0.01 -8.66 4.87
N LEU A 182 1.14 -9.37 4.95
CA LEU A 182 1.65 -9.94 6.19
C LEU A 182 2.10 -8.87 7.20
N LEU A 183 2.68 -7.76 6.73
CA LEU A 183 2.94 -6.58 7.55
C LEU A 183 1.63 -5.96 8.07
N ALA A 184 0.65 -5.76 7.18
CA ALA A 184 -0.65 -5.19 7.55
C ALA A 184 -1.43 -6.07 8.56
N GLU A 185 -1.30 -7.39 8.48
CA GLU A 185 -1.89 -8.32 9.44
C GLU A 185 -1.06 -8.50 10.72
N LYS A 186 0.09 -7.82 10.86
CA LYS A 186 1.02 -7.97 12.00
C LYS A 186 1.64 -9.37 12.10
N ALA A 187 1.65 -10.13 11.00
CA ALA A 187 2.45 -11.35 10.88
C ALA A 187 3.93 -11.01 10.77
N PHE A 188 4.25 -9.84 10.22
CA PHE A 188 5.57 -9.22 10.23
C PHE A 188 5.52 -7.85 10.90
N HIS A 189 6.68 -7.36 11.30
CA HIS A 189 6.91 -5.95 11.61
C HIS A 189 8.25 -5.50 11.04
N GLU A 190 8.43 -4.19 10.91
CA GLU A 190 9.67 -3.58 10.42
C GLU A 190 10.48 -3.04 11.59
N ASN A 191 11.78 -3.27 11.55
CA ASN A 191 12.74 -2.67 12.45
C ASN A 191 13.70 -1.78 11.64
N ASN A 192 13.69 -0.48 11.96
CA ASN A 192 14.54 0.52 11.31
C ASN A 192 15.91 0.53 11.97
N GLN A 193 16.96 0.38 11.17
CA GLN A 193 18.33 0.55 11.64
C GLN A 193 19.03 1.61 10.81
N VAL A 194 19.53 2.64 11.50
CA VAL A 194 20.26 3.74 10.88
C VAL A 194 21.68 3.26 10.58
N GLY A 195 22.06 3.26 9.30
CA GLY A 195 23.42 2.97 8.88
C GLY A 195 24.36 4.15 9.11
N ASN A 196 25.65 3.95 8.85
CA ASN A 196 26.70 4.95 9.08
C ASN A 196 26.50 6.28 8.34
N HIS A 197 25.64 6.32 7.30
CA HIS A 197 25.36 7.50 6.49
C HIS A 197 24.01 8.16 6.83
N GLY A 198 23.45 7.89 8.01
CA GLY A 198 22.18 8.48 8.47
C GLY A 198 20.92 7.91 7.79
N MET A 199 21.07 7.02 6.80
CA MET A 199 19.95 6.37 6.12
C MET A 199 19.43 5.19 6.94
N ALA A 200 18.13 5.21 7.25
CA ALA A 200 17.45 4.10 7.90
C ALA A 200 17.15 2.97 6.89
N ILE A 201 17.58 1.75 7.22
CA ILE A 201 17.24 0.53 6.48
C ILE A 201 16.18 -0.23 7.26
N GLN A 202 15.10 -0.61 6.59
CA GLN A 202 13.99 -1.36 7.18
C GLN A 202 14.21 -2.86 7.00
N TYR A 203 14.33 -3.57 8.11
CA TYR A 203 14.45 -5.02 8.13
C TYR A 203 13.17 -5.66 8.65
N LEU A 204 12.76 -6.76 8.01
CA LEU A 204 11.64 -7.56 8.44
C LEU A 204 11.98 -8.40 9.68
N LYS A 205 11.00 -8.50 10.57
CA LYS A 205 10.98 -9.39 11.72
C LYS A 205 9.61 -10.04 11.85
N LEU A 206 9.55 -11.18 12.53
CA LEU A 206 8.28 -11.86 12.81
C LEU A 206 7.45 -11.02 13.77
N GLY A 207 6.19 -10.79 13.41
CA GLY A 207 5.20 -10.10 14.25
C GLY A 207 4.53 -11.05 15.24
N SER A 208 3.48 -10.61 15.92
CA SER A 208 2.85 -11.39 16.99
C SER A 208 2.03 -12.58 16.49
N ILE A 209 1.50 -12.50 15.26
CA ILE A 209 0.53 -13.49 14.77
C ILE A 209 1.10 -14.51 13.77
N TYR A 210 2.41 -14.50 13.50
CA TYR A 210 3.00 -15.36 12.45
C TYR A 210 2.73 -16.87 12.67
N ARG A 211 2.65 -17.32 13.92
CA ARG A 211 2.39 -18.73 14.27
C ARG A 211 1.02 -19.21 13.81
N LEU A 212 0.04 -18.30 13.69
CA LEU A 212 -1.29 -18.65 13.20
C LEU A 212 -1.26 -19.05 11.72
N PHE A 213 -0.35 -18.47 10.93
CA PHE A 213 -0.15 -18.87 9.54
C PHE A 213 0.58 -20.22 9.44
N LEU A 214 1.59 -20.45 10.30
CA LEU A 214 2.30 -21.73 10.33
C LEU A 214 1.42 -22.91 10.76
N SER A 215 0.50 -22.67 11.69
CA SER A 215 -0.45 -23.68 12.18
C SER A 215 -1.68 -23.88 11.28
N GLY A 216 -1.83 -23.06 10.23
CA GLY A 216 -3.00 -23.08 9.36
C GLY A 216 -4.27 -22.45 9.94
N GLN A 217 -4.26 -21.98 11.19
CA GLN A 217 -5.38 -21.27 11.83
C GLN A 217 -5.71 -19.95 11.12
N ARG A 218 -4.74 -19.35 10.43
CA ARG A 218 -4.92 -18.15 9.61
C ARG A 218 -4.46 -18.41 8.19
N LYS A 219 -5.38 -18.26 7.23
CA LYS A 219 -5.09 -18.30 5.79
C LYS A 219 -4.76 -16.91 5.27
N LEU A 220 -3.75 -16.81 4.40
CA LEU A 220 -3.43 -15.55 3.74
C LEU A 220 -4.31 -15.39 2.50
N MET A 221 -5.26 -14.45 2.53
CA MET A 221 -6.13 -14.14 1.40
C MET A 221 -5.72 -12.82 0.74
N LEU A 222 -5.59 -12.83 -0.59
CA LEU A 222 -5.36 -11.63 -1.39
C LEU A 222 -6.46 -11.45 -2.44
N SER A 223 -6.90 -10.19 -2.59
CA SER A 223 -7.74 -9.78 -3.71
C SER A 223 -6.92 -9.72 -4.99
N ILE A 224 -7.24 -10.59 -5.93
CA ILE A 224 -6.66 -10.60 -7.28
C ILE A 224 -7.71 -10.15 -8.30
N GLN A 225 -7.26 -9.43 -9.31
CA GLN A 225 -8.12 -9.05 -10.43
C GLN A 225 -8.36 -10.28 -11.31
N VAL A 226 -9.63 -10.51 -11.68
CA VAL A 226 -10.04 -11.58 -12.59
C VAL A 226 -10.57 -10.93 -13.87
N PRO A 227 -10.30 -11.49 -15.06
CA PRO A 227 -10.94 -11.05 -16.29
C PRO A 227 -12.46 -11.19 -16.19
N GLU A 228 -13.22 -10.26 -16.77
CA GLU A 228 -14.67 -10.46 -16.93
C GLU A 228 -14.92 -11.68 -17.81
N VAL A 229 -15.76 -12.61 -17.34
CA VAL A 229 -16.18 -13.78 -18.11
C VAL A 229 -16.99 -13.28 -19.30
N GLY A 230 -16.34 -13.16 -20.46
CA GLY A 230 -16.94 -12.66 -21.70
C GLY A 230 -16.07 -11.72 -22.54
N ALA A 231 -14.94 -11.24 -22.03
CA ALA A 231 -14.02 -10.42 -22.82
C ALA A 231 -13.14 -11.31 -23.71
N THR A 232 -13.52 -11.44 -24.98
CA THR A 232 -12.62 -11.95 -26.02
C THR A 232 -11.33 -11.12 -26.04
N ASN A 233 -10.19 -11.82 -25.99
CA ASN A 233 -8.85 -11.24 -26.00
C ASN A 233 -8.66 -10.28 -27.18
N LYS A 234 -8.82 -8.97 -26.95
CA LYS A 234 -8.08 -7.96 -27.71
C LYS A 234 -6.81 -7.65 -26.93
N SER A 235 -5.78 -8.44 -27.18
CA SER A 235 -4.42 -8.10 -26.81
C SER A 235 -4.05 -6.78 -27.49
N SER A 236 -4.13 -5.67 -26.75
CA SER A 236 -3.54 -4.40 -27.15
C SER A 236 -2.01 -4.57 -27.15
N LYS A 237 -1.43 -4.90 -28.30
CA LYS A 237 0.02 -4.78 -28.52
C LYS A 237 0.43 -3.32 -28.26
N PRO A 238 1.53 -3.07 -27.53
CA PRO A 238 2.14 -1.75 -27.51
C PRO A 238 2.56 -1.36 -28.93
N PRO A 239 2.49 -0.07 -29.33
CA PRO A 239 3.00 0.37 -30.62
C PRO A 239 4.50 0.05 -30.70
N SER A 240 4.91 -0.70 -31.72
CA SER A 240 6.31 -0.89 -32.07
C SER A 240 6.92 0.47 -32.39
N LYS A 241 7.95 0.88 -31.66
CA LYS A 241 8.79 2.03 -32.02
C LYS A 241 9.43 1.75 -33.38
N GLN A 242 8.98 2.42 -34.43
CA GLN A 242 9.73 2.51 -35.68
C GLN A 242 10.99 3.32 -35.42
N ALA A 243 12.14 2.69 -35.60
CA ALA A 243 13.43 3.37 -35.59
C ALA A 243 13.55 4.18 -36.89
N SER A 244 13.44 5.50 -36.78
CA SER A 244 13.81 6.43 -37.84
C SER A 244 15.34 6.45 -37.98
N LYS A 245 15.84 5.85 -39.06
CA LYS A 245 17.22 6.02 -39.53
C LYS A 245 17.43 7.51 -39.87
N LYS A 246 18.38 8.18 -39.21
CA LYS A 246 18.88 9.48 -39.68
C LYS A 246 19.71 9.27 -40.95
N PRO A 247 19.57 10.11 -41.99
CA PRO A 247 20.51 10.17 -43.09
C PRO A 247 21.88 10.63 -42.59
N LYS A 248 22.94 10.05 -43.14
CA LYS A 248 24.30 10.60 -43.07
C LYS A 248 24.38 11.71 -44.11
N ASP A 249 24.68 12.91 -43.65
CA ASP A 249 25.41 13.94 -44.41
C ASP A 249 26.60 14.35 -43.53
#